data_AF-A0A7C7UWH1-F1
#
_entry.id   AF-A0A7C7UWH1-F1
#
_cell.length_a   1.000
_cell.length_b   1.000
_cell.length_c   1.000
_cell.angle_alpha   90.00
_cell.angle_beta   90.00
_cell.angle_gamma   90.00
#
_symmetry.space_group_name_H-M   'P 1'
#
loop_
_entity.id
_entity.type
_entity.pdbx_description
1 polymer ?
#
loop_
_entity_poly.entity_id
_entity_poly.type
_entity_poly.pdbx_seq_one_letter_code
_entity_poly.pdbx_strand_id
1 'polypeptide(L)' 'MTTTTFSRRALMRAFAATAVAAAPVMANATGLLRGAGDIRRLNMYNGRAGENLNMIYWIEGEYIAPAL' A
#
# COMPACT_ATOMS: atom_id res chain seq x y z
N MET A 1 -18.89 -48.07 7.40
CA MET A 1 -18.90 -46.63 7.07
C MET A 1 -17.45 -46.18 6.95
N THR A 2 -16.93 -46.07 5.72
CA THR A 2 -15.58 -45.56 5.48
C THR A 2 -15.61 -44.04 5.58
N THR A 3 -15.26 -43.51 6.75
CA THR A 3 -15.07 -42.07 6.93
C THR A 3 -13.81 -41.66 6.18
N THR A 4 -13.96 -41.05 5.01
CA THR A 4 -12.85 -40.46 4.25
C THR A 4 -12.33 -39.23 5.01
N THR A 5 -11.44 -39.48 5.97
CA THR A 5 -10.78 -38.48 6.81
C THR A 5 -9.96 -37.46 5.98
N PHE A 6 -9.65 -37.79 4.73
CA PHE A 6 -8.90 -36.95 3.82
C PHE A 6 -9.75 -36.55 2.60
N SER A 7 -10.11 -35.27 2.51
CA SER A 7 -10.80 -34.71 1.34
C SER A 7 -9.95 -33.59 0.73
N ARG A 8 -10.02 -33.44 -0.61
CA ARG A 8 -9.36 -32.34 -1.34
C ARG A 8 -9.66 -30.97 -0.74
N ARG A 9 -10.89 -30.79 -0.23
CA ARG A 9 -11.33 -29.55 0.41
C ARG A 9 -10.67 -29.30 1.76
N ALA A 10 -10.47 -30.34 2.57
CA ALA A 10 -9.76 -30.22 3.85
C ALA A 10 -8.30 -29.83 3.64
N LEU A 11 -7.64 -30.42 2.64
CA LEU A 11 -6.27 -30.06 2.27
C LEU A 11 -6.17 -28.59 1.84
N MET A 12 -7.03 -28.14 0.93
CA MET A 12 -7.04 -26.74 0.48
C MET A 12 -7.33 -25.76 1.62
N ARG A 13 -8.19 -26.12 2.57
CA ARG A 13 -8.47 -25.31 3.77
C ARG A 13 -7.26 -25.20 4.69
N ALA A 14 -6.49 -26.28 4.87
CA ALA A 14 -5.26 -26.24 5.65
C ALA A 14 -4.24 -25.30 5.01
N PHE A 15 -4.04 -25.38 3.68
CA PHE A 15 -3.14 -24.45 2.97
C PHE A 15 -3.59 -22.98 3.05
N ALA A 16 -4.89 -22.72 2.90
CA ALA A 16 -5.43 -21.37 3.04
C ALA A 16 -5.22 -20.83 4.46
N ALA A 17 -5.45 -21.65 5.49
CA ALA A 17 -5.21 -21.27 6.87
C ALA A 17 -3.74 -20.93 7.12
N THR A 18 -2.79 -21.71 6.58
CA THR A 18 -1.35 -21.43 6.70
C THR A 18 -0.95 -20.15 5.96
N ALA A 19 -1.50 -19.89 4.77
CA ALA A 19 -1.22 -18.67 4.02
C ALA A 19 -1.73 -17.42 4.74
N VAL A 20 -2.93 -17.47 5.32
CA VAL A 20 -3.50 -16.37 6.11
C VAL A 20 -2.77 -16.21 7.45
N ALA A 21 -2.40 -17.31 8.11
CA ALA A 21 -1.66 -17.29 9.37
C ALA A 21 -0.20 -16.84 9.20
N ALA A 22 0.40 -17.04 8.01
CA ALA A 22 1.71 -16.51 7.63
C ALA A 22 1.66 -15.09 7.06
N ALA A 23 0.47 -14.48 6.96
CA ALA A 23 0.26 -13.11 6.55
C ALA A 23 0.14 -12.08 7.70
N PRO A 24 0.66 -12.27 8.94
CA PRO A 24 0.70 -11.13 9.83
C PRO A 24 1.64 -10.12 9.15
N VAL A 25 1.13 -8.90 8.99
CA VAL A 25 1.86 -7.70 8.54
C VAL A 25 2.07 -7.47 7.03
N MET A 26 1.23 -7.99 6.12
CA MET A 26 1.14 -7.41 4.74
C MET A 26 0.11 -6.29 4.61
N ALA A 27 -0.86 -6.19 5.53
CA ALA A 27 -1.77 -5.04 5.59
C ALA A 27 -1.05 -3.73 5.98
N ASN A 28 0.11 -3.86 6.65
CA ASN A 28 1.05 -2.80 6.99
C ASN A 28 2.47 -3.25 6.61
N ALA A 29 2.71 -3.60 5.34
CA ALA A 29 4.05 -3.95 4.86
C ALA A 29 5.00 -2.73 4.97
N THR A 30 5.54 -2.58 6.16
CA THR A 30 6.58 -1.68 6.65
C THR A 30 7.97 -2.02 6.08
N GLY A 31 8.04 -2.62 4.89
CA GLY A 31 9.26 -3.05 4.22
C GLY A 31 9.55 -2.29 2.92
N LEU A 32 8.52 -1.91 2.16
CA LEU A 32 8.68 -1.12 0.93
C LEU A 32 8.56 0.40 1.20
N LEU A 33 7.82 0.79 2.24
CA LEU A 33 7.46 2.19 2.52
C LEU A 33 8.03 2.74 3.84
N ARG A 34 8.90 1.99 4.53
CA ARG A 34 9.59 2.49 5.73
C ARG A 34 10.61 3.54 5.30
N GLY A 35 10.24 4.82 5.44
CA GLY A 35 11.01 5.96 4.95
C GLY A 35 10.38 6.70 3.78
N ALA A 36 9.18 6.31 3.31
CA ALA A 36 8.38 7.20 2.49
C ALA A 36 7.79 8.26 3.43
N GLY A 37 8.50 9.38 3.62
CA GLY A 37 7.88 10.58 4.19
C GLY A 37 6.61 10.93 3.41
N ASP A 38 5.75 11.79 3.95
CA ASP A 38 4.55 12.22 3.24
C ASP A 38 4.98 13.03 2.01
N ILE A 39 5.16 12.36 0.87
CA ILE A 39 5.51 12.99 -0.39
C ILE A 39 4.25 13.61 -0.95
N ARG A 40 4.28 14.91 -1.17
CA ARG A 40 3.22 15.59 -1.90
C ARG A 40 3.68 15.94 -3.30
N ARG A 41 2.95 15.41 -4.28
CA ARG A 41 3.11 15.77 -5.69
C ARG A 41 2.08 16.81 -6.08
N LEU A 42 2.55 17.90 -6.67
CA LEU A 42 1.72 18.96 -7.23
C LEU A 42 1.91 18.99 -8.75
N ASN A 43 0.81 18.76 -9.48
CA ASN A 43 0.77 18.95 -10.93
C ASN A 43 -0.10 20.17 -11.21
N MET A 44 0.45 21.18 -11.89
CA MET A 44 -0.28 22.38 -12.29
C MET A 44 -0.05 22.66 -13.77
N TYR A 45 -1.05 23.24 -14.42
CA TYR A 45 -0.97 23.68 -15.80
C TYR A 45 -1.29 25.17 -15.88
N ASN A 46 -0.42 25.95 -16.51
CA ASN A 46 -0.64 27.36 -16.78
C ASN A 46 -1.23 27.55 -18.17
N GLY A 47 -2.55 27.75 -18.25
CA GLY A 47 -3.24 27.96 -19.53
C GLY A 47 -2.85 29.25 -20.28
N ARG A 48 -2.23 30.24 -19.62
CA ARG A 48 -1.79 31.48 -20.30
C ARG A 48 -0.42 31.33 -20.96
N ALA A 49 0.50 30.60 -20.32
CA ALA A 49 1.86 30.39 -20.83
C ALA A 49 2.06 29.05 -21.55
N GLY A 50 1.14 28.10 -21.40
CA GLY A 50 1.26 26.74 -21.94
C GLY A 50 2.21 25.84 -21.14
N GLU A 51 2.65 26.27 -19.96
CA GLU A 51 3.63 25.56 -19.15
C GLU A 51 2.99 24.53 -18.22
N ASN A 52 3.69 23.42 -18.00
CA ASN A 52 3.32 22.39 -17.03
C ASN A 52 4.32 22.41 -15.88
N LEU A 53 3.83 22.54 -14.65
CA LEU A 53 4.63 22.41 -13.43
C LEU A 53 4.34 21.06 -12.78
N ASN A 54 5.38 20.26 -12.60
CA ASN A 54 5.32 18.98 -11.92
C ASN A 54 6.36 18.99 -10.81
N MET A 55 5.89 19.17 -9.57
CA MET A 55 6.72 19.35 -8.40
C MET A 55 6.46 18.23 -7.40
N ILE A 56 7.55 17.73 -6.81
CA ILE A 56 7.53 16.78 -5.71
C ILE A 56 8.24 17.48 -4.56
N TYR A 57 7.57 17.67 -3.43
CA TYR A 57 8.21 18.17 -2.22
C TYR A 57 8.03 17.18 -1.07
N TRP A 58 9.08 17.07 -0.27
CA TRP A 58 9.16 16.17 0.87
C TRP A 58 8.60 16.88 2.10
N ILE A 59 7.64 16.24 2.74
CA ILE A 59 7.07 16.71 3.98
C ILE A 59 7.44 15.66 5.04
N GLU A 60 8.20 16.06 6.05
CA GLU A 60 8.54 15.19 7.19
C GLU A 60 7.33 14.96 8.12
N GLY A 61 6.14 14.77 7.55
CA GLY A 61 4.87 14.62 8.28
C GLY A 61 4.28 15.92 8.84
N GLU A 62 4.83 17.09 8.50
CA GLU A 62 4.37 18.39 9.02
C GLU A 62 3.49 19.15 8.00
N TYR A 63 2.29 19.58 8.41
CA TYR A 63 1.40 20.33 7.52
C TYR A 63 1.96 21.72 7.15
N ILE A 64 2.30 21.92 5.87
CA ILE A 64 2.72 23.24 5.35
C ILE A 64 1.46 24.04 4.96
N ALA A 65 1.25 25.16 5.63
CA ALA A 65 0.19 26.11 5.30
C ALA A 65 0.42 26.75 3.92
N PRO A 66 -0.64 27.12 3.18
CA PRO A 66 -0.49 27.80 1.89
C PRO A 66 0.32 29.11 2.06
N ALA A 67 1.22 29.37 1.12
CA ALA A 67 1.90 30.67 1.04
C ALA A 67 0.82 31.74 0.76
N LEU A 68 0.73 32.73 1.65
CA LEU A 68 -0.13 33.91 1.50
C LEU A 68 0.35 34.82 0.38
#